data_AF-A0A8S3S2R3-F1
#
_entry.id   AF-A0A8S3S2R3-F1
#
_cell.length_a   1.000
_cell.length_b   1.000
_cell.length_c   1.000
_cell.angle_alpha   90.00
_cell.angle_beta   90.00
_cell.angle_gamma   90.00
#
_symmetry.space_group_name_H-M   'P 1'
#
loop_
_entity.id
_entity.type
_entity.pdbx_description
1 polymer ?
#
loop_
_entity_poly.entity_id
_entity_poly.type
_entity_poly.pdbx_seq_one_letter_code
_entity_poly.pdbx_strand_id
1 'polypeptide(L)'
;MFILFLMIASVCAVSWPRGRYSLPTSKSGCPLGWAEGCRYQDNEDIHNVNDVSYNHHFYGIFGRNTKLCYCTKTSYSGSESWPSGNYCIARYGRSCPSGFRTGSIYWDDEDHDNANTKNGILPDGTYNRNTRIYYCCRSDGPSYRSIVLPTSRPFYLYHYTSTLCQRVRGMSAREEFVKTDDEDTHNNSADGGNHPKKTETTRIHYYCSTIINGYLPNPNDCSSFIQCGHGISYTMPCPTGLHWNRRINVCDWPSNAGCVIVSWPRGRYSLPKSKSGCPVGWAEGCIYQDNEDIHNVNDVRYNHHFYGIFGKNTKLCYCTKTKYGGLASWPRGNYCIARKGGSCPSGFRTGSIYWDDEDHNNANSKNGILPDGTYNRNTRIYYCCRSDGPSYKSIVLPTSKPFYLYHYTSTLCQRVRGMSAREEFVKTDDEDIHNNTSYDGGSHPKKTERTRIYYCYYS
;
A
#
# COMPACT_ATOMS: atom_id res chain seq x y z
N MET A 1 -40.27 -30.40 7.10
CA MET A 1 -39.53 -29.61 6.08
C MET A 1 -39.63 -28.15 6.48
N PHE A 2 -38.63 -27.62 7.20
CA PHE A 2 -38.56 -26.20 7.54
C PHE A 2 -37.28 -25.64 6.90
N ILE A 3 -37.47 -24.84 5.86
CA ILE A 3 -36.38 -24.12 5.19
C ILE A 3 -36.15 -22.84 5.99
N LEU A 4 -35.05 -22.81 6.75
CA LEU A 4 -34.59 -21.62 7.44
C LEU A 4 -33.91 -20.70 6.42
N PHE A 5 -34.61 -19.64 5.99
CA PHE A 5 -34.00 -18.56 5.21
C PHE A 5 -32.98 -17.83 6.10
N LEU A 6 -31.69 -18.06 5.82
CA LEU A 6 -30.60 -17.29 6.40
C LEU A 6 -30.63 -15.88 5.77
N MET A 7 -31.24 -14.91 6.46
CA MET A 7 -31.09 -13.49 6.14
C MET A 7 -29.62 -13.10 6.37
N ILE A 8 -28.82 -13.13 5.30
CA ILE A 8 -27.51 -12.48 5.29
C ILE A 8 -27.79 -10.98 5.30
N ALA A 9 -27.67 -10.35 6.46
CA ALA A 9 -27.60 -8.90 6.56
C ALA A 9 -26.36 -8.41 5.81
N SER A 10 -26.54 -8.03 4.54
CA SER A 10 -25.55 -7.31 3.76
C SER A 10 -25.41 -5.93 4.39
N VAL A 11 -24.40 -5.75 5.24
CA VAL A 11 -24.00 -4.42 5.69
C VAL A 11 -23.45 -3.71 4.45
N CYS A 12 -24.27 -2.88 3.81
CA CYS A 12 -23.87 -2.13 2.62
C CYS A 12 -22.57 -1.38 2.91
N ALA A 13 -21.50 -1.75 2.22
CA ALA A 13 -20.27 -0.96 2.21
C ALA A 13 -20.62 0.41 1.63
N VAL A 14 -20.66 1.44 2.48
CA VAL A 14 -20.87 2.83 2.04
C VAL A 14 -19.71 3.15 1.11
N SER A 15 -20.00 3.37 -0.17
CA SER A 15 -19.00 3.81 -1.15
C SER A 15 -18.83 5.33 -1.11
N TRP A 16 -17.73 5.81 -1.65
CA TRP A 16 -17.53 7.25 -1.80
C TRP A 16 -18.58 7.86 -2.76
N PRO A 17 -19.11 9.07 -2.49
CA PRO A 17 -20.11 9.72 -3.34
C PRO A 17 -19.66 9.86 -4.80
N ARG A 18 -20.62 9.86 -5.73
CA ARG A 18 -20.34 10.04 -7.16
C ARG A 18 -19.63 11.38 -7.44
N GLY A 19 -18.70 11.37 -8.38
CA GLY A 19 -17.93 12.56 -8.79
C GLY A 19 -16.42 12.38 -8.69
N ARG A 20 -15.71 13.38 -9.22
CA ARG A 20 -14.24 13.53 -9.21
C ARG A 20 -13.87 14.67 -8.26
N TYR A 21 -12.93 14.43 -7.35
CA TYR A 21 -12.55 15.38 -6.31
C TYR A 21 -11.28 14.90 -5.58
N SER A 22 -10.69 15.79 -4.79
CA SER A 22 -9.48 15.52 -4.00
C SER A 22 -9.71 15.82 -2.53
N LEU A 23 -9.07 15.04 -1.66
CA LEU A 23 -9.02 15.25 -0.21
C LEU A 23 -7.56 15.26 0.26
N PRO A 24 -7.21 16.00 1.33
CA PRO A 24 -5.89 15.90 1.94
C PRO A 24 -5.61 14.48 2.42
N THR A 25 -4.37 14.02 2.24
CA THR A 25 -3.93 12.70 2.67
C THR A 25 -3.73 12.69 4.19
N SER A 26 -4.35 11.74 4.87
CA SER A 26 -4.05 11.45 6.28
C SER A 26 -2.84 10.51 6.40
N LYS A 27 -2.20 10.42 7.56
CA LYS A 27 -1.13 9.44 7.88
C LYS A 27 -1.58 7.99 7.63
N SER A 28 -2.89 7.76 7.57
CA SER A 28 -3.44 6.45 7.21
C SER A 28 -3.36 6.15 5.71
N GLY A 29 -2.99 7.10 4.84
CA GLY A 29 -2.89 6.93 3.38
C GLY A 29 -4.24 7.05 2.65
N CYS A 30 -4.23 6.83 1.34
CA CYS A 30 -5.41 7.08 0.52
C CYS A 30 -6.45 5.94 0.53
N PRO A 31 -7.74 6.27 0.25
CA PRO A 31 -8.75 5.27 -0.05
C PRO A 31 -8.35 4.43 -1.27
N LEU A 32 -8.75 3.15 -1.28
CA LEU A 32 -8.40 2.22 -2.34
C LEU A 32 -8.87 2.73 -3.71
N GLY A 33 -7.98 2.69 -4.71
CA GLY A 33 -8.28 3.10 -6.09
C GLY A 33 -8.19 4.61 -6.34
N TRP A 34 -7.82 5.41 -5.34
CA TRP A 34 -7.55 6.84 -5.53
C TRP A 34 -6.08 7.05 -5.91
N ALA A 35 -5.83 8.07 -6.72
CA ALA A 35 -4.49 8.51 -7.07
C ALA A 35 -3.87 9.35 -5.93
N GLU A 36 -2.55 9.33 -5.85
CA GLU A 36 -1.78 10.13 -4.90
C GLU A 36 -1.02 11.23 -5.64
N GLY A 37 -0.84 12.36 -4.98
CA GLY A 37 0.05 13.44 -5.43
C GLY A 37 0.41 14.37 -4.29
N CYS A 38 1.58 14.97 -4.36
CA CYS A 38 2.05 15.91 -3.36
C CYS A 38 2.51 17.20 -4.02
N ARG A 39 2.21 18.31 -3.34
CA ARG A 39 2.84 19.61 -3.61
C ARG A 39 3.89 19.86 -2.53
N TYR A 40 5.05 20.32 -2.96
CA TYR A 40 6.09 20.85 -2.12
C TYR A 40 6.10 22.35 -2.34
N GLN A 41 5.91 23.09 -1.26
CA GLN A 41 5.94 24.53 -1.21
C GLN A 41 7.25 24.91 -0.53
N ASP A 42 8.10 25.61 -1.28
CA ASP A 42 9.23 26.32 -0.73
C ASP A 42 8.67 27.54 0.00
N ASN A 43 8.84 27.58 1.31
CA ASN A 43 8.34 28.62 2.18
C ASN A 43 9.53 29.42 2.69
N GLU A 44 9.24 30.62 3.20
CA GLU A 44 10.25 31.61 3.59
C GLU A 44 11.42 31.04 4.42
N ASP A 45 12.63 31.40 4.01
CA ASP A 45 13.88 30.89 4.55
C ASP A 45 14.36 31.70 5.78
N ILE A 46 13.93 32.96 5.93
CA ILE A 46 14.30 33.86 7.03
C ILE A 46 13.06 34.22 7.86
N HIS A 47 13.03 33.87 9.15
CA HIS A 47 11.88 34.08 10.07
C HIS A 47 10.63 33.21 9.85
N ASN A 48 10.80 31.97 9.38
CA ASN A 48 9.71 31.01 9.18
C ASN A 48 8.72 30.89 10.36
N VAL A 49 7.45 31.23 10.12
CA VAL A 49 6.37 31.05 11.10
C VAL A 49 5.39 29.93 10.74
N ASN A 50 5.83 28.97 9.91
CA ASN A 50 5.12 27.72 9.63
C ASN A 50 4.73 27.01 10.93
N ASP A 51 3.51 26.49 10.97
CA ASP A 51 3.01 25.75 12.12
C ASP A 51 1.96 24.73 11.69
N VAL A 52 1.78 23.68 12.48
CA VAL A 52 0.76 22.67 12.26
C VAL A 52 0.23 22.20 13.60
N SER A 53 -1.06 21.88 13.68
CA SER A 53 -1.65 21.40 14.93
C SER A 53 -0.83 20.28 15.60
N TYR A 54 -0.66 20.39 16.92
CA TYR A 54 -0.01 19.35 17.70
C TYR A 54 -0.73 17.99 17.54
N ASN A 55 0.05 16.92 17.32
CA ASN A 55 -0.46 15.59 16.99
C ASN A 55 -1.39 15.57 15.77
N HIS A 56 -1.15 16.39 14.73
CA HIS A 56 -1.94 16.36 13.50
C HIS A 56 -1.89 14.98 12.79
N HIS A 57 -2.89 14.74 11.94
CA HIS A 57 -3.00 13.50 11.15
C HIS A 57 -2.60 13.66 9.69
N PHE A 58 -2.08 14.82 9.25
CA PHE A 58 -1.67 15.01 7.87
C PHE A 58 -0.48 14.12 7.51
N TYR A 59 -0.50 13.57 6.29
CA TYR A 59 0.69 13.02 5.66
C TYR A 59 1.39 14.13 4.88
N GLY A 60 2.55 14.56 5.38
CA GLY A 60 3.27 15.72 4.87
C GLY A 60 4.50 16.07 5.69
N ILE A 61 5.15 17.16 5.31
CA ILE A 61 6.27 17.80 6.03
C ILE A 61 5.83 19.23 6.32
N PHE A 62 5.97 19.68 7.56
CA PHE A 62 5.51 21.00 8.01
C PHE A 62 6.63 21.63 8.85
N GLY A 63 7.77 21.87 8.20
CA GLY A 63 8.97 22.41 8.82
C GLY A 63 9.31 23.76 8.20
N ARG A 64 10.58 23.96 7.81
CA ARG A 64 10.97 25.13 7.01
C ARG A 64 10.18 25.21 5.72
N ASN A 65 10.02 24.08 5.04
CA ASN A 65 9.20 23.94 3.83
C ASN A 65 8.00 23.04 4.08
N THR A 66 6.94 23.25 3.29
CA THR A 66 5.68 22.54 3.47
C THR A 66 5.41 21.57 2.33
N LYS A 67 5.33 20.27 2.66
CA LYS A 67 4.85 19.24 1.75
C LYS A 67 3.44 18.82 2.13
N LEU A 68 2.47 19.08 1.28
CA LEU A 68 1.09 18.65 1.46
C LEU A 68 0.67 17.66 0.37
N CYS A 69 0.16 16.50 0.78
CA CYS A 69 -0.26 15.44 -0.11
C CYS A 69 -1.79 15.30 -0.18
N TYR A 70 -2.27 14.78 -1.31
CA TYR A 70 -3.67 14.63 -1.63
C TYR A 70 -3.98 13.22 -2.14
N CYS A 71 -5.16 12.76 -1.77
CA CYS A 71 -5.83 11.62 -2.37
C CYS A 71 -6.84 12.14 -3.38
N THR A 72 -6.70 11.75 -4.64
CA THR A 72 -7.59 12.17 -5.73
C THR A 72 -8.40 11.02 -6.29
N LYS A 73 -9.73 11.18 -6.24
CA LYS A 73 -10.66 10.27 -6.89
C LYS A 73 -10.78 10.64 -8.37
N THR A 74 -10.10 9.89 -9.23
CA THR A 74 -10.12 10.14 -10.69
C THR A 74 -11.31 9.50 -11.39
N SER A 75 -11.91 8.46 -10.80
CA SER A 75 -13.11 7.81 -11.34
C SER A 75 -14.38 8.59 -11.01
N TYR A 76 -15.30 8.73 -11.98
CA TYR A 76 -16.59 9.39 -11.75
C TYR A 76 -17.62 8.50 -11.00
N SER A 77 -17.36 7.19 -10.88
CA SER A 77 -18.23 6.19 -10.21
C SER A 77 -18.41 6.45 -8.71
N GLY A 78 -19.50 5.98 -8.10
CA GLY A 78 -19.75 6.12 -6.65
C GLY A 78 -21.23 5.90 -6.31
N SER A 79 -21.59 6.01 -5.02
CA SER A 79 -22.98 6.00 -4.53
C SER A 79 -23.70 7.31 -4.88
N GLU A 80 -24.92 7.51 -4.37
CA GLU A 80 -25.71 8.74 -4.48
C GLU A 80 -24.90 10.04 -4.20
N SER A 81 -25.54 11.18 -4.49
CA SER A 81 -24.99 12.52 -4.30
C SER A 81 -24.40 12.73 -2.91
N TRP A 82 -23.40 13.60 -2.82
CA TRP A 82 -22.83 14.00 -1.55
C TRP A 82 -23.91 14.47 -0.55
N PRO A 83 -23.80 14.11 0.74
CA PRO A 83 -24.77 14.49 1.75
C PRO A 83 -24.71 15.99 2.08
N SER A 84 -25.88 16.60 2.30
CA SER A 84 -26.02 17.98 2.79
C SER A 84 -25.26 18.20 4.09
N GLY A 85 -24.56 19.34 4.21
CA GLY A 85 -23.75 19.67 5.37
C GLY A 85 -22.99 20.98 5.22
N ASN A 86 -21.98 21.18 6.07
CA ASN A 86 -21.13 22.37 6.06
C ASN A 86 -19.64 21.96 6.02
N TYR A 87 -19.08 21.87 4.81
CA TYR A 87 -17.71 21.42 4.58
C TYR A 87 -17.26 21.71 3.14
N CYS A 88 -15.95 21.67 2.91
CA CYS A 88 -15.38 21.72 1.56
C CYS A 88 -14.55 20.48 1.23
N ILE A 89 -14.31 20.31 -0.07
CA ILE A 89 -13.36 19.37 -0.68
C ILE A 89 -12.52 20.11 -1.73
N ALA A 90 -11.34 19.60 -2.06
CA ALA A 90 -10.53 20.20 -3.11
C ALA A 90 -11.08 19.77 -4.48
N ARG A 91 -11.22 20.73 -5.40
CA ARG A 91 -11.81 20.50 -6.72
C ARG A 91 -10.87 19.66 -7.58
N TYR A 92 -11.41 18.73 -8.35
CA TYR A 92 -10.64 17.99 -9.35
C TYR A 92 -11.53 17.66 -10.54
N GLY A 93 -11.05 17.92 -11.76
CA GLY A 93 -11.80 17.68 -12.99
C GLY A 93 -12.63 18.87 -13.45
N ARG A 94 -12.17 20.10 -13.14
CA ARG A 94 -12.66 21.41 -13.59
C ARG A 94 -14.07 21.81 -13.15
N SER A 95 -14.78 20.94 -12.43
CA SER A 95 -16.15 21.16 -12.00
C SER A 95 -16.39 20.58 -10.61
N CYS A 96 -17.34 21.15 -9.87
CA CYS A 96 -17.72 20.64 -8.56
C CYS A 96 -18.79 19.54 -8.66
N PRO A 97 -18.77 18.55 -7.75
CA PRO A 97 -19.90 17.64 -7.59
C PRO A 97 -21.21 18.39 -7.30
N SER A 98 -22.35 17.78 -7.64
CA SER A 98 -23.67 18.38 -7.40
C SER A 98 -23.86 18.80 -5.93
N GLY A 99 -24.43 19.98 -5.72
CA GLY A 99 -24.66 20.58 -4.41
C GLY A 99 -23.49 21.43 -3.86
N PHE A 100 -22.34 21.44 -4.53
CA PHE A 100 -21.21 22.30 -4.14
C PHE A 100 -21.08 23.55 -5.02
N ARG A 101 -20.58 24.62 -4.43
CA ARG A 101 -20.19 25.87 -5.10
C ARG A 101 -18.67 25.99 -5.17
N THR A 102 -18.17 26.57 -6.25
CA THR A 102 -16.73 26.73 -6.50
C THR A 102 -16.18 27.93 -5.74
N GLY A 103 -14.93 27.81 -5.28
CA GLY A 103 -14.08 28.94 -4.91
C GLY A 103 -12.61 28.60 -5.13
N SER A 104 -11.74 29.52 -4.74
CA SER A 104 -10.29 29.34 -4.78
C SER A 104 -9.62 30.13 -3.68
N ILE A 105 -8.43 29.69 -3.29
CA ILE A 105 -7.46 30.56 -2.62
C ILE A 105 -6.13 30.47 -3.37
N TYR A 106 -5.46 31.61 -3.40
CA TYR A 106 -4.21 31.93 -4.05
C TYR A 106 -3.23 32.41 -3.01
N TRP A 107 -2.05 31.83 -3.03
CA TRP A 107 -0.90 32.19 -2.24
C TRP A 107 0.15 32.78 -3.17
N ASP A 108 0.58 33.99 -2.83
CA ASP A 108 1.77 34.60 -3.40
C ASP A 108 2.95 34.00 -2.64
N ASP A 109 3.54 32.94 -3.22
CA ASP A 109 4.62 32.20 -2.58
C ASP A 109 5.94 32.97 -2.80
N GLU A 110 7.02 32.52 -2.15
CA GLU A 110 8.32 33.20 -2.22
C GLU A 110 8.82 33.39 -3.68
N ASP A 111 9.24 34.62 -3.98
CA ASP A 111 9.70 35.03 -5.31
C ASP A 111 11.24 34.94 -5.50
N HIS A 112 12.03 34.69 -4.45
CA HIS A 112 13.49 34.45 -4.51
C HIS A 112 13.81 32.95 -4.49
N ASP A 113 14.69 32.47 -5.39
CA ASP A 113 15.19 31.08 -5.48
C ASP A 113 14.18 29.92 -5.34
N ASN A 114 12.91 30.17 -5.67
CA ASN A 114 11.78 29.26 -5.52
C ASN A 114 12.00 27.83 -6.07
N ALA A 115 11.96 26.84 -5.17
CA ALA A 115 12.07 25.41 -5.48
C ALA A 115 10.72 24.65 -5.33
N ASN A 116 9.57 25.30 -5.58
CA ASN A 116 8.27 24.64 -5.63
C ASN A 116 8.29 23.43 -6.57
N THR A 117 7.88 22.26 -6.07
CA THR A 117 7.78 21.05 -6.89
C THR A 117 6.45 20.34 -6.68
N LYS A 118 6.04 19.56 -7.67
CA LYS A 118 4.84 18.71 -7.57
C LYS A 118 5.07 17.36 -8.20
N ASN A 119 4.35 16.35 -7.69
CA ASN A 119 4.30 15.03 -8.28
C ASN A 119 2.91 14.40 -8.14
N GLY A 120 2.65 13.38 -8.93
CA GLY A 120 1.39 12.64 -8.91
C GLY A 120 0.19 13.46 -9.38
N ILE A 121 -1.00 13.11 -8.87
CA ILE A 121 -2.26 13.78 -9.22
C ILE A 121 -2.65 14.74 -8.11
N LEU A 122 -2.81 16.02 -8.48
CA LEU A 122 -3.18 17.10 -7.56
C LEU A 122 -4.59 17.63 -7.84
N PRO A 123 -5.20 18.36 -6.89
CA PRO A 123 -6.38 19.17 -7.16
C PRO A 123 -6.20 20.13 -8.35
N ASP A 124 -7.31 20.63 -8.87
CA ASP A 124 -7.27 21.69 -9.86
C ASP A 124 -6.60 22.92 -9.25
N GLY A 125 -5.61 23.47 -9.94
CA GLY A 125 -4.82 24.57 -9.41
C GLY A 125 -3.61 24.93 -10.27
N THR A 126 -2.92 26.00 -9.86
CA THR A 126 -1.57 26.36 -10.31
C THR A 126 -0.60 26.07 -9.18
N TYR A 127 0.58 25.55 -9.53
CA TYR A 127 1.61 25.08 -8.59
C TYR A 127 2.97 25.38 -9.21
N ASN A 128 3.18 26.64 -9.59
CA ASN A 128 4.40 27.12 -10.23
C ASN A 128 5.11 28.04 -9.23
N ARG A 129 5.48 29.26 -9.64
CA ARG A 129 6.00 30.25 -8.70
C ARG A 129 5.01 30.49 -7.56
N ASN A 130 3.73 30.67 -7.91
CA ASN A 130 2.65 30.87 -6.95
C ASN A 130 1.69 29.68 -6.94
N THR A 131 0.98 29.54 -5.82
CA THR A 131 0.04 28.43 -5.64
C THR A 131 -1.39 28.95 -5.72
N ARG A 132 -2.25 28.34 -6.55
CA ARG A 132 -3.70 28.51 -6.51
C ARG A 132 -4.36 27.16 -6.40
N ILE A 133 -5.28 26.99 -5.48
CA ILE A 133 -6.08 25.76 -5.37
C ILE A 133 -7.56 26.10 -5.46
N TYR A 134 -8.29 25.32 -6.24
CA TYR A 134 -9.74 25.41 -6.34
C TYR A 134 -10.44 24.45 -5.40
N TYR A 135 -11.57 24.90 -4.85
CA TYR A 135 -12.35 24.17 -3.87
C TYR A 135 -13.81 24.05 -4.30
N CYS A 136 -14.47 23.07 -3.71
CA CYS A 136 -15.89 22.85 -3.78
C CYS A 136 -16.43 22.85 -2.36
N CYS A 137 -17.27 23.83 -2.03
CA CYS A 137 -17.84 24.00 -0.69
C CYS A 137 -19.36 23.92 -0.71
N ARG A 138 -19.94 23.43 0.39
CA ARG A 138 -21.39 23.44 0.62
C ARG A 138 -21.70 23.81 2.06
N SER A 139 -22.86 24.42 2.27
CA SER A 139 -23.37 24.89 3.57
C SER A 139 -24.88 24.70 3.67
N ASP A 140 -25.41 23.68 2.99
CA ASP A 140 -26.83 23.36 2.88
C ASP A 140 -27.31 22.39 3.97
N GLY A 141 -26.51 22.22 5.04
CA GLY A 141 -26.89 21.45 6.23
C GLY A 141 -26.04 21.82 7.44
N PRO A 142 -26.52 21.54 8.66
CA PRO A 142 -25.78 21.84 9.90
C PRO A 142 -24.61 20.88 10.13
N SER A 143 -23.46 21.40 10.59
CA SER A 143 -22.24 20.60 10.82
C SER A 143 -22.35 19.59 11.97
N TYR A 144 -23.24 19.83 12.94
CA TYR A 144 -23.47 18.90 14.06
C TYR A 144 -24.33 17.69 13.68
N ARG A 145 -24.99 17.69 12.52
CA ARG A 145 -25.72 16.52 12.01
C ARG A 145 -24.73 15.59 11.32
N SER A 146 -24.70 14.34 11.75
CA SER A 146 -23.75 13.36 11.20
C SER A 146 -24.09 13.01 9.75
N ILE A 147 -23.14 13.24 8.83
CA ILE A 147 -23.22 12.75 7.45
C ILE A 147 -22.70 11.31 7.36
N VAL A 148 -23.16 10.57 6.35
CA VAL A 148 -22.71 9.20 6.11
C VAL A 148 -21.69 9.21 4.96
N LEU A 149 -20.45 8.86 5.29
CA LEU A 149 -19.34 8.68 4.35
C LEU A 149 -18.60 7.38 4.68
N PRO A 150 -17.76 6.85 3.76
CA PRO A 150 -17.00 5.63 4.04
C PRO A 150 -16.05 5.81 5.23
N THR A 151 -16.17 4.94 6.23
CA THR A 151 -15.42 5.05 7.49
C THR A 151 -14.26 4.06 7.63
N SER A 152 -13.83 3.42 6.52
CA SER A 152 -12.78 2.41 6.53
C SER A 152 -11.39 2.95 6.90
N ARG A 153 -11.16 4.26 6.74
CA ARG A 153 -9.90 4.94 7.07
C ARG A 153 -10.18 6.40 7.47
N PRO A 154 -9.37 7.01 8.36
CA PRO A 154 -9.39 8.45 8.62
C PRO A 154 -9.20 9.28 7.35
N PHE A 155 -9.98 10.36 7.21
CA PHE A 155 -9.86 11.31 6.10
C PHE A 155 -10.08 12.76 6.55
N TYR A 156 -9.77 13.71 5.69
CA TYR A 156 -10.01 15.13 5.93
C TYR A 156 -11.18 15.64 5.10
N LEU A 157 -12.03 16.44 5.74
CA LEU A 157 -12.82 17.46 5.05
C LEU A 157 -12.24 18.82 5.39
N TYR A 158 -12.35 19.78 4.49
CA TYR A 158 -11.99 21.15 4.82
C TYR A 158 -13.08 21.79 5.66
N HIS A 159 -12.68 22.51 6.69
CA HIS A 159 -13.61 23.29 7.50
C HIS A 159 -14.13 24.47 6.67
N TYR A 160 -15.41 24.82 6.80
CA TYR A 160 -16.03 25.88 6.01
C TYR A 160 -16.56 27.04 6.87
N THR A 161 -17.87 27.21 7.04
CA THR A 161 -18.43 28.40 7.71
C THR A 161 -19.00 28.14 9.09
N SER A 162 -19.21 26.88 9.47
CA SER A 162 -19.75 26.52 10.78
C SER A 162 -18.73 26.71 11.91
N THR A 163 -19.19 26.89 13.14
CA THR A 163 -18.32 26.91 14.33
C THR A 163 -17.70 25.55 14.64
N LEU A 164 -18.45 24.48 14.41
CA LEU A 164 -18.00 23.09 14.61
C LEU A 164 -17.64 22.42 13.29
N CYS A 165 -16.71 21.46 13.34
CA CYS A 165 -16.43 20.57 12.22
C CYS A 165 -17.61 19.68 11.84
N GLN A 166 -17.73 19.38 10.54
CA GLN A 166 -18.74 18.46 10.02
C GLN A 166 -18.59 17.07 10.66
N ARG A 167 -19.62 16.62 11.38
CA ARG A 167 -19.66 15.27 11.97
C ARG A 167 -19.89 14.22 10.90
N VAL A 168 -19.17 13.10 11.00
CA VAL A 168 -19.33 11.91 10.15
C VAL A 168 -19.75 10.75 11.03
N ARG A 169 -20.81 10.02 10.65
CA ARG A 169 -21.36 8.91 11.44
C ARG A 169 -20.29 7.82 11.64
N GLY A 170 -20.01 7.49 12.89
CA GLY A 170 -19.01 6.46 13.24
C GLY A 170 -17.56 6.97 13.27
N MET A 171 -17.35 8.29 13.18
CA MET A 171 -16.05 8.94 13.34
C MET A 171 -16.19 10.15 14.27
N SER A 172 -15.09 10.57 14.86
CA SER A 172 -15.00 11.85 15.57
C SER A 172 -14.32 12.88 14.68
N ALA A 173 -14.77 14.13 14.75
CA ALA A 173 -14.21 15.21 13.96
C ALA A 173 -13.42 16.14 14.88
N ARG A 174 -12.14 16.38 14.57
CA ARG A 174 -11.27 17.34 15.25
C ARG A 174 -10.83 18.42 14.26
N GLU A 175 -10.92 19.67 14.67
CA GLU A 175 -10.35 20.79 13.90
C GLU A 175 -8.82 20.72 14.02
N GLU A 176 -8.13 20.79 12.89
CA GLU A 176 -6.68 20.89 12.78
C GLU A 176 -6.36 22.01 11.80
N PHE A 177 -5.20 22.62 11.95
CA PHE A 177 -4.74 23.68 11.08
C PHE A 177 -3.37 23.38 10.51
N VAL A 178 -3.13 23.95 9.33
CA VAL A 178 -1.80 24.12 8.74
C VAL A 178 -1.62 25.62 8.53
N LYS A 179 -0.55 26.16 9.09
CA LYS A 179 -0.07 27.51 8.87
C LYS A 179 1.13 27.43 7.93
N THR A 180 0.99 28.05 6.77
CA THR A 180 2.08 28.24 5.82
C THR A 180 2.46 29.70 5.82
N ASP A 181 3.74 29.96 5.96
CA ASP A 181 4.35 31.25 5.76
C ASP A 181 4.51 31.46 4.25
N ASP A 182 3.90 32.52 3.76
CA ASP A 182 3.95 32.98 2.38
C ASP A 182 4.93 34.17 2.29
N GLU A 183 4.79 35.04 1.30
CA GLU A 183 5.67 36.20 1.13
C GLU A 183 5.53 37.23 2.29
N ASP A 184 6.66 37.82 2.70
CA ASP A 184 6.74 38.83 3.78
C ASP A 184 6.53 40.27 3.28
N THR A 185 6.89 40.57 2.02
CA THR A 185 6.73 41.90 1.42
C THR A 185 5.92 41.87 0.13
N HIS A 186 4.94 42.77 -0.02
CA HIS A 186 4.03 42.78 -1.19
C HIS A 186 3.20 41.50 -1.39
N ASN A 187 2.85 40.82 -0.30
CA ASN A 187 2.00 39.64 -0.32
C ASN A 187 0.63 39.93 -0.99
N ASN A 188 0.42 39.43 -2.21
CA ASN A 188 -0.84 39.55 -2.94
C ASN A 188 -1.71 38.28 -2.84
N SER A 189 -1.58 37.53 -1.75
CA SER A 189 -2.46 36.39 -1.47
C SER A 189 -3.92 36.81 -1.53
N ALA A 190 -4.74 35.98 -2.16
CA ALA A 190 -6.12 36.33 -2.51
C ALA A 190 -7.03 35.11 -2.48
N ASP A 191 -8.30 35.34 -2.22
CA ASP A 191 -9.35 34.32 -2.23
C ASP A 191 -10.56 34.78 -3.03
N GLY A 192 -11.40 33.83 -3.41
CA GLY A 192 -12.62 34.14 -4.16
C GLY A 192 -13.61 32.99 -4.20
N GLY A 193 -14.90 33.32 -4.21
CA GLY A 193 -15.98 32.33 -4.20
C GLY A 193 -16.04 31.54 -2.89
N ASN A 194 -16.54 30.29 -2.95
CA ASN A 194 -16.71 29.46 -1.76
C ASN A 194 -15.45 28.60 -1.51
N HIS A 195 -14.69 28.91 -0.46
CA HIS A 195 -13.45 28.21 -0.10
C HIS A 195 -13.39 27.89 1.41
N PRO A 196 -12.47 27.01 1.85
CA PRO A 196 -12.29 26.65 3.26
C PRO A 196 -12.05 27.83 4.20
N LYS A 197 -12.34 27.61 5.49
CA LYS A 197 -12.05 28.51 6.60
C LYS A 197 -10.55 28.82 6.63
N LYS A 198 -10.24 30.11 6.71
CA LYS A 198 -8.88 30.64 6.81
C LYS A 198 -8.80 31.84 7.74
N THR A 199 -7.58 32.30 8.06
CA THR A 199 -7.34 33.64 8.60
C THR A 199 -7.42 34.70 7.51
N GLU A 200 -7.53 35.99 7.89
CA GLU A 200 -7.60 37.11 6.95
C GLU A 200 -6.40 37.12 5.98
N THR A 201 -5.21 36.77 6.46
CA THR A 201 -3.96 36.67 5.70
C THR A 201 -3.82 35.42 4.81
N THR A 202 -4.78 34.50 4.77
CA THR A 202 -4.68 33.20 4.06
C THR A 202 -3.55 32.26 4.54
N ARG A 203 -2.82 32.63 5.60
CA ARG A 203 -1.72 31.84 6.14
C ARG A 203 -2.16 30.57 6.85
N ILE A 204 -3.28 30.61 7.58
CA ILE A 204 -3.80 29.46 8.33
C ILE A 204 -5.02 28.88 7.65
N HIS A 205 -5.00 27.58 7.36
CA HIS A 205 -6.16 26.82 6.86
C HIS A 205 -6.63 25.80 7.87
N TYR A 206 -7.95 25.68 8.02
CA TYR A 206 -8.57 24.74 8.95
C TYR A 206 -9.19 23.54 8.24
N TYR A 207 -9.00 22.38 8.86
CA TYR A 207 -9.39 21.08 8.36
C TYR A 207 -10.10 20.31 9.46
N CYS A 208 -11.07 19.52 9.08
CA CYS A 208 -11.76 18.58 9.95
C CYS A 208 -11.16 17.20 9.74
N SER A 209 -10.24 16.82 10.63
CA SER A 209 -9.71 15.46 10.72
C SER A 209 -10.82 14.53 11.21
N THR A 210 -11.19 13.56 10.40
CA THR A 210 -12.08 12.48 10.83
C THR A 210 -11.24 11.37 11.42
N ILE A 211 -11.25 11.28 12.75
CA ILE A 211 -10.50 10.28 13.50
C ILE A 211 -11.46 9.14 13.81
N ILE A 212 -11.00 7.91 13.59
CA ILE A 212 -11.73 6.74 14.08
C ILE A 212 -11.53 6.71 15.58
N ASN A 213 -12.56 7.08 16.34
CA ASN A 213 -12.58 6.84 17.77
C ASN A 213 -13.19 5.46 18.01
N GLY A 214 -12.44 4.61 18.72
CA GLY A 214 -12.88 3.27 19.10
C GLY A 214 -11.96 2.15 18.61
N TYR A 215 -12.55 0.99 18.37
CA TYR A 215 -11.83 -0.24 18.14
C TYR A 215 -11.93 -0.69 16.68
N LEU A 216 -10.80 -1.07 16.10
CA LEU A 216 -10.66 -1.60 14.75
C LEU A 216 -10.17 -3.04 14.80
N PRO A 217 -10.54 -3.90 13.84
CA PRO A 217 -9.94 -5.23 13.74
C PRO A 217 -8.46 -5.11 13.42
N ASN A 218 -7.62 -5.94 14.02
CA ASN A 218 -6.26 -6.08 13.54
C ASN A 218 -6.30 -6.92 12.24
N PRO A 219 -5.83 -6.38 11.09
CA PRO A 219 -5.91 -7.07 9.80
C PRO A 219 -5.00 -8.31 9.72
N ASN A 220 -4.02 -8.42 10.61
CA ASN A 220 -2.96 -9.42 10.57
C ASN A 220 -3.10 -10.50 11.65
N ASP A 221 -3.94 -10.27 12.65
CA ASP A 221 -4.06 -11.13 13.82
C ASP A 221 -5.46 -11.03 14.43
N CYS A 222 -6.24 -12.11 14.37
CA CYS A 222 -7.57 -12.11 14.96
C CYS A 222 -7.54 -12.09 16.49
N SER A 223 -6.43 -12.49 17.11
CA SER A 223 -6.25 -12.46 18.58
C SER A 223 -5.87 -11.08 19.11
N SER A 224 -6.00 -10.03 18.30
CA SER A 224 -5.83 -8.65 18.73
C SER A 224 -6.74 -7.69 17.97
N PHE A 225 -6.87 -6.49 18.50
CA PHE A 225 -7.60 -5.39 17.88
C PHE A 225 -6.80 -4.10 18.01
N ILE A 226 -7.12 -3.11 17.19
CA ILE A 226 -6.47 -1.81 17.20
C ILE A 226 -7.39 -0.84 17.94
N GLN A 227 -6.96 -0.37 19.11
CA GLN A 227 -7.63 0.71 19.81
C GLN A 227 -7.07 2.05 19.33
N CYS A 228 -7.94 2.91 18.81
CA CYS A 228 -7.58 4.25 18.39
C CYS A 228 -8.08 5.26 19.42
N GLY A 229 -7.14 6.01 20.02
CA GLY A 229 -7.43 7.10 20.96
C GLY A 229 -6.54 8.29 20.67
N HIS A 230 -7.13 9.48 20.55
CA HIS A 230 -6.40 10.74 20.26
C HIS A 230 -5.45 10.65 19.05
N GLY A 231 -5.79 9.84 18.04
CA GLY A 231 -4.97 9.69 16.83
C GLY A 231 -3.86 8.65 16.90
N ILE A 232 -3.67 8.03 18.06
CA ILE A 232 -2.66 6.99 18.27
C ILE A 232 -3.35 5.63 18.25
N SER A 233 -2.80 4.70 17.47
CA SER A 233 -3.26 3.33 17.39
C SER A 233 -2.44 2.42 18.30
N TYR A 234 -3.11 1.75 19.23
CA TYR A 234 -2.53 0.75 20.11
C TYR A 234 -3.04 -0.62 19.68
N THR A 235 -2.13 -1.59 19.46
CA THR A 235 -2.54 -2.97 19.24
C THR A 235 -2.79 -3.62 20.60
N MET A 236 -4.04 -3.96 20.85
CA MET A 236 -4.51 -4.54 22.10
C MET A 236 -4.74 -6.05 21.89
N PRO A 237 -4.11 -6.92 22.69
CA PRO A 237 -4.35 -8.35 22.61
C PRO A 237 -5.74 -8.70 23.14
N CYS A 238 -6.38 -9.68 22.53
CA CYS A 238 -7.51 -10.38 23.12
C CYS A 238 -7.03 -11.37 24.18
N PRO A 239 -7.88 -11.71 25.16
CA PRO A 239 -7.63 -12.85 26.04
C PRO A 239 -7.35 -14.12 25.24
N THR A 240 -6.50 -14.99 25.78
CA THR A 240 -6.03 -16.21 25.12
C THR A 240 -7.19 -17.03 24.55
N GLY A 241 -7.13 -17.32 23.25
CA GLY A 241 -8.13 -18.13 22.53
C GLY A 241 -9.34 -17.35 21.99
N LEU A 242 -9.47 -16.06 22.29
CA LEU A 242 -10.54 -15.20 21.77
C LEU A 242 -10.08 -14.39 20.57
N HIS A 243 -11.03 -14.10 19.68
CA HIS A 243 -10.84 -13.27 18.50
C HIS A 243 -11.62 -11.97 18.58
N TRP A 244 -11.11 -10.90 17.99
CA TRP A 244 -11.82 -9.64 17.92
C TRP A 244 -13.11 -9.75 17.10
N ASN A 245 -14.25 -9.59 17.77
CA ASN A 245 -15.57 -9.52 17.15
C ASN A 245 -15.92 -8.07 16.83
N ARG A 246 -15.70 -7.68 15.57
CA ARG A 246 -16.00 -6.32 15.10
C ARG A 246 -17.48 -5.94 15.18
N ARG A 247 -18.40 -6.91 15.20
CA ARG A 247 -19.85 -6.61 15.21
C ARG A 247 -20.27 -5.97 16.54
N ILE A 248 -19.67 -6.43 17.63
CA ILE A 248 -20.02 -6.01 18.99
C ILE A 248 -18.85 -5.34 19.73
N ASN A 249 -17.70 -5.21 19.08
CA ASN A 249 -16.48 -4.59 19.60
C ASN A 249 -15.98 -5.20 20.91
N VAL A 250 -15.93 -6.52 20.99
CA VAL A 250 -15.31 -7.26 22.09
C VAL A 250 -14.50 -8.44 21.56
N CYS A 251 -13.60 -8.97 22.37
CA CYS A 251 -13.00 -10.27 22.11
C CYS A 251 -14.02 -11.36 22.43
N ASP A 252 -14.24 -12.27 21.49
CA ASP A 252 -15.30 -13.28 21.53
C ASP A 252 -14.74 -14.61 20.98
N TRP A 253 -15.50 -15.69 21.11
CA TRP A 253 -15.11 -16.97 20.56
C TRP A 253 -14.91 -16.87 19.03
N PRO A 254 -13.87 -17.53 18.46
CA PRO A 254 -13.58 -17.48 17.03
C PRO A 254 -14.78 -17.74 16.12
N SER A 255 -15.68 -18.66 16.52
CA SER A 255 -16.92 -18.99 15.81
C SER A 255 -17.91 -17.81 15.72
N ASN A 256 -17.95 -16.96 16.74
CA ASN A 256 -18.85 -15.80 16.82
C ASN A 256 -18.21 -14.54 16.21
N ALA A 257 -16.91 -14.38 16.40
CA ALA A 257 -16.15 -13.22 15.91
C ALA A 257 -16.13 -13.17 14.38
N GLY A 258 -16.18 -14.32 13.70
CA GLY A 258 -16.13 -14.40 12.24
C GLY A 258 -14.86 -13.79 11.65
N CYS A 259 -13.81 -13.64 12.48
CA CYS A 259 -12.57 -13.01 12.09
C CYS A 259 -11.77 -13.96 11.18
N VAL A 260 -11.48 -13.49 9.97
CA VAL A 260 -10.72 -14.25 8.96
C VAL A 260 -9.34 -13.62 8.86
N ILE A 261 -8.36 -14.16 9.58
CA ILE A 261 -6.95 -13.84 9.31
C ILE A 261 -6.72 -14.25 7.87
N VAL A 262 -6.24 -13.34 7.03
CA VAL A 262 -5.73 -13.73 5.71
C VAL A 262 -4.53 -14.64 6.01
N SER A 263 -4.78 -15.94 5.99
CA SER A 263 -3.76 -16.96 6.19
C SER A 263 -3.08 -17.23 4.85
N TRP A 264 -1.81 -17.62 4.93
CA TRP A 264 -1.08 -18.07 3.76
C TRP A 264 -1.84 -19.20 3.06
N PRO A 265 -2.08 -19.13 1.74
CA PRO A 265 -2.95 -20.07 1.03
C PRO A 265 -2.60 -21.54 1.22
N ARG A 266 -3.58 -22.41 1.02
CA ARG A 266 -3.43 -23.86 1.23
C ARG A 266 -2.36 -24.45 0.30
N GLY A 267 -1.49 -25.27 0.87
CA GLY A 267 -0.44 -26.00 0.14
C GLY A 267 0.92 -25.90 0.82
N ARG A 268 1.87 -26.68 0.29
CA ARG A 268 3.30 -26.61 0.60
C ARG A 268 4.00 -25.87 -0.53
N TYR A 269 4.82 -24.89 -0.21
CA TYR A 269 5.56 -24.09 -1.18
C TYR A 269 6.65 -23.29 -0.47
N SER A 270 7.55 -22.72 -1.25
CA SER A 270 8.65 -21.90 -0.77
C SER A 270 8.65 -20.54 -1.46
N LEU A 271 9.00 -19.50 -0.70
CA LEU A 271 9.19 -18.14 -1.18
C LEU A 271 10.64 -17.70 -0.88
N PRO A 272 11.25 -16.86 -1.73
CA PRO A 272 12.54 -16.25 -1.42
C PRO A 272 12.46 -15.47 -0.10
N LYS A 273 13.50 -15.61 0.73
CA LYS A 273 13.60 -14.93 2.03
C LYS A 273 14.00 -13.48 1.80
N SER A 274 13.22 -12.55 2.34
CA SER A 274 13.57 -11.14 2.41
C SER A 274 14.40 -10.83 3.66
N LYS A 275 15.04 -9.66 3.69
CA LYS A 275 15.77 -9.14 4.86
C LYS A 275 14.88 -9.01 6.11
N SER A 276 13.55 -8.93 5.97
CA SER A 276 12.59 -8.95 7.09
C SER A 276 12.35 -10.34 7.71
N GLY A 277 12.97 -11.39 7.17
CA GLY A 277 12.86 -12.77 7.64
C GLY A 277 11.57 -13.46 7.22
N CYS A 278 11.34 -14.66 7.76
CA CYS A 278 10.21 -15.50 7.36
C CYS A 278 8.91 -15.21 8.12
N PRO A 279 7.75 -15.57 7.51
CA PRO A 279 6.50 -15.65 8.25
C PRO A 279 6.60 -16.63 9.43
N VAL A 280 5.85 -16.35 10.50
CA VAL A 280 5.87 -17.18 11.72
C VAL A 280 5.48 -18.62 11.39
N GLY A 281 6.27 -19.58 11.89
CA GLY A 281 6.04 -21.01 11.72
C GLY A 281 6.49 -21.59 10.37
N TRP A 282 7.21 -20.83 9.54
CA TRP A 282 7.82 -21.34 8.32
C TRP A 282 9.25 -21.79 8.57
N ALA A 283 9.67 -22.85 7.88
CA ALA A 283 11.04 -23.34 7.95
C ALA A 283 11.95 -22.49 7.06
N GLU A 284 13.22 -22.41 7.41
CA GLU A 284 14.23 -21.71 6.61
C GLU A 284 15.20 -22.70 5.96
N GLY A 285 15.79 -22.32 4.84
CA GLY A 285 16.88 -23.04 4.21
C GLY A 285 17.59 -22.17 3.18
N CYS A 286 18.87 -22.42 2.95
CA CYS A 286 19.66 -21.67 1.97
C CYS A 286 20.37 -22.63 1.01
N ILE A 287 20.47 -22.20 -0.24
CA ILE A 287 21.41 -22.74 -1.21
C ILE A 287 22.60 -21.80 -1.30
N TYR A 288 23.77 -22.38 -1.42
CA TYR A 288 25.00 -21.72 -1.82
C TYR A 288 25.41 -22.34 -3.14
N GLN A 289 25.48 -21.49 -4.16
CA GLN A 289 25.97 -21.81 -5.48
C GLN A 289 27.38 -21.25 -5.59
N ASP A 290 28.32 -22.15 -5.82
CA ASP A 290 29.67 -21.82 -6.26
C ASP A 290 29.57 -21.51 -7.75
N ASN A 291 29.67 -20.22 -8.06
CA ASN A 291 29.51 -19.70 -9.42
C ASN A 291 30.90 -19.36 -9.97
N GLU A 292 30.97 -19.16 -11.29
CA GLU A 292 32.19 -19.02 -12.06
C GLU A 292 33.26 -18.09 -11.44
N ASP A 293 34.51 -18.58 -11.43
CA ASP A 293 35.62 -17.98 -10.72
C ASP A 293 36.41 -16.90 -11.49
N ILE A 294 36.32 -16.86 -12.83
CA ILE A 294 37.26 -16.14 -13.72
C ILE A 294 36.61 -14.94 -14.45
N HIS A 295 35.35 -15.05 -14.89
CA HIS A 295 34.59 -14.03 -15.63
C HIS A 295 33.20 -13.71 -15.07
N ASN A 296 33.04 -13.80 -13.74
CA ASN A 296 31.74 -13.62 -13.08
C ASN A 296 30.89 -12.42 -13.56
N VAL A 297 29.74 -12.71 -14.16
CA VAL A 297 28.71 -11.71 -14.46
C VAL A 297 27.48 -11.85 -13.56
N ASN A 298 27.67 -12.40 -12.36
CA ASN A 298 26.70 -12.36 -11.28
C ASN A 298 26.26 -10.91 -10.99
N ASP A 299 24.95 -10.73 -10.83
CA ASP A 299 24.39 -9.39 -10.65
C ASP A 299 23.09 -9.48 -9.83
N VAL A 300 22.89 -8.53 -8.95
CA VAL A 300 21.68 -8.40 -8.16
C VAL A 300 21.23 -6.96 -8.21
N ARG A 301 19.91 -6.74 -8.22
CA ARG A 301 19.37 -5.38 -8.25
C ARG A 301 19.98 -4.51 -7.14
N TYR A 302 20.44 -3.31 -7.49
CA TYR A 302 20.91 -2.33 -6.50
C TYR A 302 19.85 -2.07 -5.41
N ASN A 303 20.28 -2.03 -4.15
CA ASN A 303 19.40 -1.93 -2.97
C ASN A 303 18.34 -3.04 -2.88
N HIS A 304 18.64 -4.27 -3.30
CA HIS A 304 17.72 -5.40 -3.17
C HIS A 304 17.37 -5.73 -1.71
N HIS A 305 16.25 -6.44 -1.53
CA HIS A 305 15.79 -6.87 -0.20
C HIS A 305 15.95 -8.37 0.05
N PHE A 306 16.64 -9.12 -0.82
CA PHE A 306 16.94 -10.54 -0.57
C PHE A 306 17.82 -10.71 0.66
N TYR A 307 17.56 -11.79 1.41
CA TYR A 307 18.48 -12.31 2.41
C TYR A 307 19.40 -13.33 1.73
N GLY A 308 20.67 -12.97 1.56
CA GLY A 308 21.61 -13.75 0.76
C GLY A 308 22.95 -13.05 0.56
N ILE A 309 23.83 -13.70 -0.18
CA ILE A 309 25.13 -13.18 -0.63
C ILE A 309 25.09 -13.24 -2.16
N PHE A 310 25.42 -12.14 -2.82
CA PHE A 310 25.38 -12.02 -4.28
C PHE A 310 26.66 -11.33 -4.72
N GLY A 311 27.69 -12.13 -5.01
CA GLY A 311 29.02 -11.67 -5.40
C GLY A 311 29.63 -12.69 -6.34
N LYS A 312 30.88 -13.09 -6.07
CA LYS A 312 31.51 -14.21 -6.79
C LYS A 312 30.64 -15.47 -6.76
N ASN A 313 30.11 -15.79 -5.57
CA ASN A 313 29.20 -16.90 -5.33
C ASN A 313 27.83 -16.41 -4.87
N THR A 314 26.79 -17.21 -5.12
CA THR A 314 25.41 -16.85 -4.82
C THR A 314 24.84 -17.68 -3.68
N LYS A 315 24.49 -17.02 -2.57
CA LYS A 315 23.70 -17.62 -1.49
C LYS A 315 22.27 -17.09 -1.54
N LEU A 316 21.31 -17.95 -1.84
CA LEU A 316 19.89 -17.60 -1.84
C LEU A 316 19.13 -18.40 -0.77
N CYS A 317 18.42 -17.69 0.11
CA CYS A 317 17.65 -18.30 1.19
C CYS A 317 16.15 -18.27 0.92
N TYR A 318 15.43 -19.22 1.51
CA TYR A 318 14.02 -19.45 1.32
C TYR A 318 13.27 -19.57 2.64
N CYS A 319 12.04 -19.07 2.64
CA CYS A 319 11.02 -19.38 3.62
C CYS A 319 10.13 -20.48 3.05
N THR A 320 10.05 -21.62 3.73
CA THR A 320 9.30 -22.80 3.27
C THR A 320 8.13 -23.12 4.19
N LYS A 321 6.93 -23.15 3.62
CA LYS A 321 5.73 -23.64 4.29
C LYS A 321 5.68 -25.16 4.19
N THR A 322 6.01 -25.84 5.28
CA THR A 322 6.09 -27.32 5.34
C THR A 322 4.75 -27.98 5.66
N LYS A 323 3.88 -27.31 6.42
CA LYS A 323 2.56 -27.83 6.81
C LYS A 323 1.55 -27.66 5.68
N TYR A 324 0.90 -28.76 5.28
CA TYR A 324 -0.20 -28.76 4.32
C TYR A 324 -1.48 -28.24 5.01
N GLY A 325 -1.61 -26.92 5.11
CA GLY A 325 -2.75 -26.24 5.72
C GLY A 325 -2.96 -24.85 5.13
N GLY A 326 -3.99 -24.13 5.57
CA GLY A 326 -4.39 -22.81 5.04
C GLY A 326 -5.89 -22.78 4.73
N LEU A 327 -6.54 -21.65 5.04
CA LEU A 327 -8.00 -21.52 4.95
C LEU A 327 -8.49 -21.17 3.54
N ALA A 328 -7.62 -20.61 2.69
CA ALA A 328 -7.97 -20.12 1.36
C ALA A 328 -7.12 -20.77 0.27
N SER A 329 -7.73 -20.95 -0.91
CA SER A 329 -7.02 -21.30 -2.14
C SER A 329 -6.20 -20.11 -2.63
N TRP A 330 -5.14 -20.38 -3.40
CA TRP A 330 -4.36 -19.30 -3.99
C TRP A 330 -5.22 -18.46 -4.95
N PRO A 331 -5.19 -17.12 -4.87
CA PRO A 331 -5.97 -16.24 -5.73
C PRO A 331 -5.50 -16.30 -7.19
N ARG A 332 -6.42 -16.09 -8.14
CA ARG A 332 -6.10 -16.01 -9.58
C ARG A 332 -5.23 -14.79 -9.87
N GLY A 333 -4.23 -14.95 -10.74
CA GLY A 333 -3.29 -13.87 -11.04
C GLY A 333 -2.16 -14.30 -11.98
N ASN A 334 -1.09 -13.50 -12.02
CA ASN A 334 0.08 -13.72 -12.85
C ASN A 334 1.38 -13.68 -12.03
N TYR A 335 1.82 -14.84 -11.53
CA TYR A 335 3.00 -14.96 -10.66
C TYR A 335 3.38 -16.43 -10.46
N CYS A 336 4.59 -16.67 -9.94
CA CYS A 336 5.02 -17.99 -9.51
C CYS A 336 5.46 -18.05 -8.03
N ILE A 337 5.56 -19.28 -7.55
CA ILE A 337 6.14 -19.67 -6.26
C ILE A 337 7.07 -20.87 -6.49
N ALA A 338 8.04 -21.10 -5.60
CA ALA A 338 8.87 -22.29 -5.70
C ALA A 338 8.09 -23.51 -5.16
N ARG A 339 8.12 -24.61 -5.90
CA ARG A 339 7.35 -25.82 -5.60
C ARG A 339 7.89 -26.47 -4.33
N LYS A 340 7.01 -27.02 -3.50
CA LYS A 340 7.40 -27.87 -2.38
C LYS A 340 6.43 -29.02 -2.19
N GLY A 341 6.96 -30.22 -1.94
CA GLY A 341 6.16 -31.39 -1.60
C GLY A 341 5.64 -32.15 -2.82
N GLY A 342 6.38 -32.10 -3.92
CA GLY A 342 6.24 -32.94 -5.12
C GLY A 342 5.19 -32.47 -6.13
N SER A 343 4.28 -31.58 -5.74
CA SER A 343 3.17 -31.12 -6.57
C SER A 343 2.86 -29.65 -6.34
N CYS A 344 2.25 -29.01 -7.34
CA CYS A 344 1.82 -27.62 -7.23
C CYS A 344 0.48 -27.48 -6.52
N PRO A 345 0.25 -26.38 -5.77
CA PRO A 345 -1.09 -26.04 -5.30
C PRO A 345 -2.08 -25.90 -6.46
N SER A 346 -3.37 -26.12 -6.18
CA SER A 346 -4.43 -26.03 -7.19
C SER A 346 -4.42 -24.70 -7.95
N GLY A 347 -4.56 -24.77 -9.27
CA GLY A 347 -4.53 -23.62 -10.19
C GLY A 347 -3.14 -23.24 -10.71
N PHE A 348 -2.07 -23.84 -10.21
CA PHE A 348 -0.72 -23.63 -10.74
C PHE A 348 -0.30 -24.75 -11.70
N ARG A 349 0.52 -24.39 -12.68
CA ARG A 349 1.23 -25.30 -13.58
C ARG A 349 2.67 -25.46 -13.11
N THR A 350 3.19 -26.68 -13.22
CA THR A 350 4.57 -27.00 -12.87
C THR A 350 5.54 -26.58 -13.97
N GLY A 351 6.72 -26.14 -13.57
CA GLY A 351 7.90 -26.07 -14.41
C GLY A 351 9.18 -26.14 -13.60
N SER A 352 10.32 -25.99 -14.26
CA SER A 352 11.64 -25.94 -13.63
C SER A 352 12.59 -25.05 -14.42
N ILE A 353 13.52 -24.44 -13.70
CA ILE A 353 14.73 -23.84 -14.29
C ILE A 353 15.91 -24.71 -13.88
N TYR A 354 16.83 -24.90 -14.83
CA TYR A 354 18.07 -25.64 -14.67
C TYR A 354 19.27 -24.71 -14.86
N TRP A 355 20.26 -24.87 -13.98
CA TRP A 355 21.57 -24.24 -14.02
C TRP A 355 22.63 -25.35 -14.08
N ASP A 356 23.49 -25.29 -15.09
CA ASP A 356 24.78 -26.00 -15.10
C ASP A 356 25.73 -25.17 -14.24
N ASP A 357 25.85 -25.52 -12.95
CA ASP A 357 26.77 -24.80 -12.07
C ASP A 357 28.21 -25.29 -12.34
N GLU A 358 29.22 -24.66 -11.74
CA GLU A 358 30.62 -24.97 -12.04
C GLU A 358 30.98 -26.44 -11.73
N ASP A 359 31.68 -27.07 -12.68
CA ASP A 359 32.04 -28.48 -12.70
C ASP A 359 33.45 -28.76 -12.14
N HIS A 360 34.26 -27.71 -11.96
CA HIS A 360 35.60 -27.75 -11.38
C HIS A 360 35.60 -27.21 -9.94
N ASN A 361 36.14 -27.97 -8.98
CA ASN A 361 36.21 -27.59 -7.55
C ASN A 361 34.90 -27.17 -6.86
N ASN A 362 33.75 -27.58 -7.40
CA ASN A 362 32.40 -27.24 -6.94
C ASN A 362 32.21 -27.35 -5.40
N ALA A 363 32.00 -26.20 -4.75
CA ALA A 363 31.69 -26.08 -3.33
C ALA A 363 30.20 -25.79 -3.04
N ASN A 364 29.28 -26.17 -3.95
CA ASN A 364 27.84 -26.06 -3.74
C ASN A 364 27.44 -26.67 -2.39
N SER A 365 26.67 -25.92 -1.62
CA SER A 365 26.18 -26.40 -0.33
C SER A 365 24.72 -26.01 -0.09
N LYS A 366 24.04 -26.80 0.72
CA LYS A 366 22.66 -26.55 1.11
C LYS A 366 22.44 -26.80 2.59
N ASN A 367 21.53 -26.05 3.17
CA ASN A 367 21.07 -26.29 4.53
C ASN A 367 19.57 -25.98 4.69
N GLY A 368 18.99 -26.49 5.77
CA GLY A 368 17.59 -26.26 6.11
C GLY A 368 16.60 -26.86 5.10
N ILE A 369 15.40 -26.27 5.02
CA ILE A 369 14.31 -26.76 4.18
C ILE A 369 14.17 -25.93 2.91
N LEU A 370 14.51 -26.55 1.79
CA LEU A 370 14.51 -25.93 0.46
C LEU A 370 13.28 -26.28 -0.37
N PRO A 371 12.99 -25.51 -1.45
CA PRO A 371 12.05 -25.91 -2.49
C PRO A 371 12.43 -27.26 -3.11
N ASP A 372 11.49 -27.90 -3.81
CA ASP A 372 11.78 -29.10 -4.58
C ASP A 372 12.80 -28.77 -5.67
N GLY A 373 13.85 -29.59 -5.76
CA GLY A 373 14.96 -29.33 -6.67
C GLY A 373 16.10 -30.32 -6.51
N THR A 374 17.05 -30.27 -7.44
CA THR A 374 18.37 -30.88 -7.31
C THR A 374 19.36 -29.77 -7.01
N TYR A 375 20.26 -30.02 -6.07
CA TYR A 375 21.22 -29.03 -5.55
C TYR A 375 22.51 -29.81 -5.26
N ASN A 376 23.12 -30.33 -6.33
CA ASN A 376 24.34 -31.12 -6.27
C ASN A 376 25.39 -30.44 -7.15
N ARG A 377 25.98 -31.16 -8.11
CA ARG A 377 26.84 -30.58 -9.13
C ARG A 377 26.11 -29.48 -9.91
N ASN A 378 24.85 -29.72 -10.25
CA ASN A 378 23.99 -28.76 -10.97
C ASN A 378 22.76 -28.41 -10.14
N THR A 379 22.21 -27.23 -10.38
CA THR A 379 21.01 -26.77 -9.70
C THR A 379 19.79 -26.88 -10.60
N ARG A 380 18.73 -27.54 -10.11
CA ARG A 380 17.40 -27.46 -10.70
C ARG A 380 16.41 -27.05 -9.63
N ILE A 381 15.62 -26.02 -9.88
CA ILE A 381 14.54 -25.62 -8.99
C ILE A 381 13.21 -25.79 -9.70
N TYR A 382 12.25 -26.42 -9.04
CA TYR A 382 10.90 -26.54 -9.55
C TYR A 382 10.01 -25.38 -9.09
N TYR A 383 9.14 -24.93 -9.98
CA TYR A 383 8.24 -23.82 -9.78
C TYR A 383 6.79 -24.21 -10.02
N CYS A 384 5.92 -23.41 -9.43
CA CYS A 384 4.50 -23.41 -9.66
C CYS A 384 4.11 -22.03 -10.14
N CYS A 385 3.70 -21.91 -11.40
CA CYS A 385 3.30 -20.65 -12.03
C CYS A 385 1.82 -20.64 -12.41
N ARG A 386 1.19 -19.46 -12.36
CA ARG A 386 -0.17 -19.23 -12.85
C ARG A 386 -0.24 -17.91 -13.58
N SER A 387 -1.12 -17.86 -14.59
CA SER A 387 -1.39 -16.68 -15.43
C SER A 387 -2.89 -16.52 -15.70
N ASP A 388 -3.72 -17.06 -14.81
CA ASP A 388 -5.18 -17.16 -14.94
C ASP A 388 -5.93 -15.93 -14.39
N GLY A 389 -5.23 -14.80 -14.23
CA GLY A 389 -5.76 -13.50 -13.87
C GLY A 389 -4.78 -12.35 -14.21
N PRO A 390 -5.27 -11.11 -14.40
CA PRO A 390 -4.44 -9.98 -14.76
C PRO A 390 -3.61 -9.46 -13.57
N SER A 391 -2.35 -9.09 -13.81
CA SER A 391 -1.43 -8.62 -12.75
C SER A 391 -1.85 -7.30 -12.10
N TYR A 392 -2.60 -6.44 -12.79
CA TYR A 392 -3.08 -5.16 -12.23
C TYR A 392 -4.29 -5.31 -11.28
N LYS A 393 -4.92 -6.50 -11.22
CA LYS A 393 -6.01 -6.76 -10.27
C LYS A 393 -5.42 -7.26 -8.96
N SER A 394 -5.66 -6.54 -7.86
CA SER A 394 -5.08 -6.88 -6.57
C SER A 394 -5.55 -8.25 -6.05
N ILE A 395 -4.59 -9.10 -5.69
CA ILE A 395 -4.84 -10.34 -4.95
C ILE A 395 -4.72 -10.10 -3.44
N VAL A 396 -5.33 -10.96 -2.64
CA VAL A 396 -5.27 -10.89 -1.18
C VAL A 396 -4.34 -11.99 -0.67
N LEU A 397 -3.24 -11.58 -0.06
CA LEU A 397 -2.26 -12.42 0.62
C LEU A 397 -1.94 -11.81 1.99
N PRO A 398 -1.35 -12.55 2.93
CA PRO A 398 -0.95 -11.99 4.22
C PRO A 398 0.08 -10.87 4.04
N THR A 399 -0.13 -9.72 4.68
CA THR A 399 0.68 -8.51 4.53
C THR A 399 1.42 -8.12 5.81
N SER A 400 1.51 -9.04 6.78
CA SER A 400 2.15 -8.77 8.08
C SER A 400 3.66 -8.60 8.00
N LYS A 401 4.29 -9.10 6.93
CA LYS A 401 5.71 -8.94 6.63
C LYS A 401 5.95 -8.79 5.13
N PRO A 402 6.98 -8.06 4.71
CA PRO A 402 7.42 -8.04 3.32
C PRO A 402 7.79 -9.43 2.80
N PHE A 403 7.45 -9.73 1.55
CA PHE A 403 7.68 -11.03 0.94
C PHE A 403 7.94 -10.93 -0.57
N TYR A 404 8.38 -12.03 -1.17
CA TYR A 404 8.57 -12.15 -2.61
C TYR A 404 7.56 -13.09 -3.25
N LEU A 405 7.14 -12.74 -4.46
CA LEU A 405 6.66 -13.71 -5.46
C LEU A 405 7.58 -13.63 -6.68
N TYR A 406 7.65 -14.71 -7.44
CA TYR A 406 8.36 -14.69 -8.72
C TYR A 406 7.51 -13.99 -9.77
N HIS A 407 8.15 -13.12 -10.55
CA HIS A 407 7.51 -12.51 -11.70
C HIS A 407 7.36 -13.57 -12.80
N TYR A 408 6.23 -13.58 -13.51
CA TYR A 408 5.95 -14.60 -14.52
C TYR A 408 5.87 -14.06 -15.96
N THR A 409 4.69 -13.70 -16.47
CA THR A 409 4.54 -13.35 -17.90
C THR A 409 4.02 -11.94 -18.14
N SER A 410 3.47 -11.28 -17.12
CA SER A 410 2.97 -9.92 -17.24
C SER A 410 4.09 -8.88 -17.36
N THR A 411 3.78 -7.70 -17.90
CA THR A 411 4.71 -6.55 -17.90
C THR A 411 4.94 -5.96 -16.52
N LEU A 412 3.93 -6.01 -15.66
CA LEU A 412 3.96 -5.51 -14.29
C LEU A 412 3.89 -6.65 -13.27
N CYS A 413 4.47 -6.43 -12.09
CA CYS A 413 4.27 -7.29 -10.92
C CYS A 413 2.79 -7.45 -10.55
N GLN A 414 2.43 -8.63 -10.07
CA GLN A 414 1.09 -8.91 -9.54
C GLN A 414 0.77 -7.97 -8.37
N ARG A 415 -0.26 -7.14 -8.45
CA ARG A 415 -0.67 -6.29 -7.32
C ARG A 415 -1.16 -7.15 -6.14
N VAL A 416 -0.69 -6.85 -4.93
CA VAL A 416 -1.18 -7.42 -3.67
C VAL A 416 -1.89 -6.30 -2.89
N ARG A 417 -3.09 -6.59 -2.37
CA ARG A 417 -3.89 -5.59 -1.65
C ARG A 417 -3.16 -5.15 -0.38
N GLY A 418 -2.80 -3.87 -0.31
CA GLY A 418 -2.16 -3.27 0.87
C GLY A 418 -0.63 -3.30 0.87
N MET A 419 0.01 -3.73 -0.23
CA MET A 419 1.47 -3.73 -0.38
C MET A 419 1.86 -2.99 -1.65
N SER A 420 3.01 -2.31 -1.63
CA SER A 420 3.67 -1.80 -2.83
C SER A 420 4.54 -2.90 -3.45
N ALA A 421 4.64 -2.95 -4.78
CA ALA A 421 5.41 -3.97 -5.47
C ALA A 421 6.59 -3.35 -6.23
N ARG A 422 7.79 -3.91 -6.07
CA ARG A 422 9.00 -3.53 -6.81
C ARG A 422 9.60 -4.74 -7.52
N GLU A 423 9.90 -4.60 -8.81
CA GLU A 423 10.62 -5.64 -9.56
C GLU A 423 12.10 -5.63 -9.14
N GLU A 424 12.61 -6.78 -8.73
CA GLU A 424 14.01 -7.03 -8.41
C GLU A 424 14.49 -8.26 -9.18
N PHE A 425 15.80 -8.39 -9.38
CA PHE A 425 16.35 -9.53 -10.10
C PHE A 425 17.59 -10.08 -9.40
N VAL A 426 17.84 -11.36 -9.65
CA VAL A 426 19.10 -12.05 -9.35
C VAL A 426 19.57 -12.69 -10.65
N LYS A 427 20.82 -12.47 -11.01
CA LYS A 427 21.51 -13.07 -12.15
C LYS A 427 22.68 -13.89 -11.61
N THR A 428 22.70 -15.16 -12.00
CA THR A 428 23.70 -16.15 -11.60
C THR A 428 24.39 -16.67 -12.84
N ASP A 429 25.68 -16.45 -12.99
CA ASP A 429 26.45 -16.99 -14.10
C ASP A 429 26.47 -18.52 -14.06
N ASP A 430 26.27 -19.12 -15.23
CA ASP A 430 26.43 -20.56 -15.50
C ASP A 430 27.57 -20.78 -16.51
N GLU A 431 28.24 -21.94 -16.39
CA GLU A 431 29.48 -22.40 -17.07
C GLU A 431 29.95 -21.77 -18.42
N ASP A 432 31.27 -21.82 -18.65
CA ASP A 432 31.94 -21.21 -19.82
C ASP A 432 31.85 -22.03 -21.12
N ILE A 433 31.64 -23.35 -21.04
CA ILE A 433 31.70 -24.26 -22.20
C ILE A 433 30.54 -25.25 -22.15
N HIS A 434 29.66 -25.17 -23.15
CA HIS A 434 28.45 -25.99 -23.30
C HIS A 434 27.33 -25.73 -22.28
N ASN A 435 26.96 -24.46 -22.06
CA ASN A 435 25.76 -24.10 -21.31
C ASN A 435 24.51 -24.81 -21.84
N ASN A 436 24.13 -25.90 -21.19
CA ASN A 436 22.98 -26.70 -21.57
C ASN A 436 21.73 -26.16 -20.85
N THR A 437 21.48 -24.85 -20.98
CA THR A 437 20.27 -24.16 -20.48
C THR A 437 18.98 -24.63 -21.17
N SER A 438 19.09 -25.60 -22.08
CA SER A 438 18.01 -26.23 -22.85
C SER A 438 17.08 -27.13 -22.01
N TYR A 439 17.41 -27.42 -20.75
CA TYR A 439 16.61 -28.31 -19.90
C TYR A 439 15.56 -27.62 -19.02
N ASP A 440 15.30 -26.33 -19.24
CA ASP A 440 14.12 -25.68 -18.69
C ASP A 440 12.85 -26.37 -19.20
N GLY A 441 11.86 -26.48 -18.33
CA GLY A 441 10.67 -27.25 -18.65
C GLY A 441 9.43 -26.65 -18.02
N GLY A 442 8.31 -26.67 -18.75
CA GLY A 442 7.01 -26.26 -18.25
C GLY A 442 6.92 -24.77 -17.88
N SER A 443 6.08 -24.45 -16.88
CA SER A 443 5.83 -23.06 -16.48
C SER A 443 6.80 -22.59 -15.39
N HIS A 444 7.67 -21.63 -15.71
CA HIS A 444 8.69 -21.11 -14.79
C HIS A 444 8.71 -19.56 -14.78
N PRO A 445 9.33 -18.92 -13.76
CA PRO A 445 9.46 -17.46 -13.66
C PRO A 445 10.05 -16.79 -14.90
N LYS A 446 9.79 -15.48 -15.04
CA LYS A 446 10.42 -14.59 -16.02
C LYS A 446 11.93 -14.68 -15.87
N LYS A 447 12.62 -15.04 -16.95
CA LYS A 447 14.08 -15.08 -17.01
C LYS A 447 14.61 -14.46 -18.31
N THR A 448 15.88 -14.06 -18.32
CA THR A 448 16.63 -13.81 -19.58
C THR A 448 17.45 -15.02 -19.98
N GLU A 449 17.96 -15.03 -21.21
CA GLU A 449 18.85 -16.09 -21.74
C GLU A 449 20.14 -16.25 -20.90
N ARG A 450 20.66 -15.15 -20.34
CA ARG A 450 21.78 -15.16 -19.36
C ARG A 450 21.28 -15.26 -17.92
N THR A 451 20.43 -16.25 -17.63
CA THR A 451 20.03 -16.72 -16.26
C THR A 451 19.48 -15.70 -15.24
N ARG A 452 19.23 -14.45 -15.61
CA ARG A 452 18.61 -13.44 -14.73
C ARG A 452 17.15 -13.78 -14.45
N ILE A 453 16.79 -14.09 -13.20
CA ILE A 453 15.42 -14.31 -12.74
C ILE A 453 14.83 -13.03 -12.15
N TYR A 454 13.56 -12.75 -12.45
CA TYR A 454 12.83 -11.59 -11.93
C TYR A 454 11.85 -11.97 -10.81
N TYR A 455 11.77 -11.08 -9.83
CA TYR A 455 10.98 -11.21 -8.61
C TYR A 455 10.21 -9.92 -8.36
N CYS A 456 9.10 -10.05 -7.67
CA CYS A 456 8.31 -8.94 -7.17
C CYS A 456 8.44 -8.91 -5.65
N TYR A 457 9.12 -7.90 -5.13
CA TYR A 457 9.20 -7.60 -3.71
C TYR A 457 7.96 -6.82 -3.28
N TYR A 458 7.27 -7.30 -2.25
CA TYR A 458 6.11 -6.65 -1.66
C TYR A 458 6.49 -6.12 -0.29
N SER A 459 6.28 -4.83 -0.04
CA SER A 459 6.50 -4.18 1.27
C SER A 459 5.41 -3.20 1.65
#